data_AF-A0A0N1BNY5-F1
#
_entry.id   AF-A0A0N1BNY5-F1
#
_cell.length_a   1.000
_cell.length_b   1.000
_cell.length_c   1.000
_cell.angle_alpha   90.00
_cell.angle_beta   90.00
_cell.angle_gamma   90.00
#
_symmetry.space_group_name_H-M   'P 1'
#
loop_
_entity.id
_entity.type
_entity.pdbx_description
1 polymer ?
#
loop_
_entity_poly.entity_id
_entity_poly.type
_entity_poly.pdbx_seq_one_letter_code
_entity_poly.pdbx_strand_id
1 'polypeptide(L)'
;MLNRLRTLTAATLLSLSLAACITQREQVLAPDAGGVVIRAETGRPVQGARVRFVGRDALPPAITAADGRFTLQGQTERRVILAYPIGGVYRDTTGVMASVPGLADAYASADFVSAGRPASAMHDIPILMFPADAPDTPLHTLMADCVGEAEESHALHLATHVSTLDPGTPPDWLTPDRARALLEHLNRTHPFSRFQTCREASEAYALYSSATTVLEMVFAADGG
;
A
#
# COMPACT_ATOMS: atom_id res chain seq x y z
N MET A 1 -14.76 -50.31 -39.76
CA MET A 1 -15.27 -49.76 -38.48
C MET A 1 -14.18 -49.52 -37.44
N LEU A 2 -13.21 -50.42 -37.25
CA LEU A 2 -12.11 -50.26 -36.28
C LEU A 2 -11.25 -48.98 -36.43
N ASN A 3 -11.02 -48.50 -37.67
CA ASN A 3 -10.17 -47.33 -37.92
C ASN A 3 -10.80 -45.98 -37.52
N ARG A 4 -12.15 -45.88 -37.48
CA ARG A 4 -12.85 -44.68 -37.01
C ARG A 4 -12.89 -44.59 -35.48
N LEU A 5 -12.89 -45.73 -34.79
CA LEU A 5 -12.86 -45.77 -33.32
C LEU A 5 -11.51 -45.31 -32.74
N ARG A 6 -10.40 -45.62 -33.41
CA ARG A 6 -9.04 -45.22 -33.03
C ARG A 6 -8.75 -43.72 -33.21
N THR A 7 -9.33 -43.11 -34.24
CA THR A 7 -9.16 -41.67 -34.51
C THR A 7 -9.98 -40.80 -33.56
N LEU A 8 -11.18 -41.26 -33.18
CA LEU A 8 -12.02 -40.59 -32.18
C LEU A 8 -11.40 -40.59 -30.78
N THR A 9 -10.76 -41.69 -30.37
CA THR A 9 -10.07 -41.79 -29.07
C THR A 9 -8.80 -40.95 -29.01
N ALA A 10 -8.02 -40.89 -30.09
CA ALA A 10 -6.84 -40.02 -30.15
C ALA A 10 -7.19 -38.53 -30.06
N ALA A 11 -8.27 -38.10 -30.74
CA ALA A 11 -8.73 -36.71 -30.69
C ALA A 11 -9.26 -36.31 -29.30
N THR A 12 -9.97 -37.21 -28.60
CA THR A 12 -10.45 -36.94 -27.23
C THR A 12 -9.31 -36.88 -26.21
N LEU A 13 -8.33 -37.78 -26.31
CA LEU A 13 -7.13 -37.76 -25.46
C LEU A 13 -6.29 -36.50 -25.67
N LEU A 14 -6.16 -36.01 -26.91
CA LEU A 14 -5.48 -34.75 -27.21
C LEU A 14 -6.23 -33.53 -26.63
N SER A 15 -7.56 -33.50 -26.73
CA SER A 15 -8.36 -32.42 -26.12
C SER A 15 -8.33 -32.44 -24.58
N LEU A 16 -8.22 -33.61 -23.96
CA LEU A 16 -8.07 -33.77 -22.51
C LEU A 16 -6.67 -33.32 -22.02
N SER A 17 -5.61 -33.55 -22.81
CA SER A 17 -4.27 -33.07 -22.47
C SER A 17 -4.13 -31.55 -22.66
N LEU A 18 -4.84 -30.95 -23.61
CA LEU A 18 -4.95 -29.49 -23.76
C LEU A 18 -5.73 -28.83 -22.60
N ALA A 19 -6.76 -29.49 -22.07
CA ALA A 19 -7.49 -29.01 -20.89
C ALA A 19 -6.66 -29.10 -19.60
N ALA A 20 -5.72 -30.04 -19.50
CA ALA A 20 -4.82 -30.19 -18.35
C ALA A 20 -3.76 -29.07 -18.22
N CYS A 21 -3.58 -28.25 -19.27
CA CYS A 21 -2.70 -27.08 -19.23
C CYS A 21 -3.40 -25.78 -18.78
N ILE A 22 -4.67 -25.86 -18.36
CA ILE A 22 -5.42 -24.73 -17.84
C ILE A 22 -5.34 -24.77 -16.31
N THR A 23 -4.53 -23.89 -15.72
CA THR A 23 -4.50 -23.73 -14.26
C THR A 23 -5.38 -22.55 -13.86
N GLN A 24 -6.24 -22.77 -12.86
CA GLN A 24 -6.96 -21.69 -12.21
C GLN A 24 -6.15 -21.23 -11.00
N ARG A 25 -5.86 -19.93 -10.94
CA ARG A 25 -5.13 -19.34 -9.81
C ARG A 25 -5.97 -18.23 -9.21
N GLU A 26 -5.96 -18.18 -7.88
CA GLU A 26 -6.48 -17.04 -7.16
C GLU A 26 -5.47 -15.89 -7.23
N GLN A 27 -5.92 -14.74 -7.71
CA GLN A 27 -5.19 -13.48 -7.70
C GLN A 27 -5.83 -12.58 -6.65
N VAL A 28 -5.03 -12.11 -5.70
CA VAL A 28 -5.44 -11.13 -4.72
C VAL A 28 -5.50 -9.77 -5.43
N LEU A 29 -6.66 -9.12 -5.40
CA LEU A 29 -6.87 -7.78 -5.96
C LEU A 29 -6.71 -6.68 -4.91
N ALA A 30 -7.04 -7.01 -3.66
CA ALA A 30 -6.82 -6.22 -2.45
C ALA A 30 -6.79 -7.19 -1.25
N PRO A 31 -5.94 -6.97 -0.24
CA PRO A 31 -5.88 -7.85 0.93
C PRO A 31 -6.96 -7.48 1.95
N ASP A 32 -7.24 -8.37 2.90
CA ASP A 32 -7.89 -7.95 4.15
C ASP A 32 -6.95 -7.01 4.88
N ALA A 33 -7.42 -5.82 5.26
CA ALA A 33 -6.57 -4.79 5.84
C ALA A 33 -7.21 -4.16 7.08
N GLY A 34 -6.38 -3.86 8.07
CA GLY A 34 -6.77 -3.12 9.27
C GLY A 34 -5.77 -2.01 9.53
N GLY A 35 -6.20 -1.00 10.26
CA GLY A 35 -5.34 0.15 10.52
C GLY A 35 -5.94 1.17 11.45
N VAL A 36 -5.29 2.32 11.53
CA VAL A 36 -5.71 3.47 12.32
C VAL A 36 -5.55 4.76 11.51
N VAL A 37 -6.50 5.67 11.64
CA VAL A 37 -6.42 7.02 11.07
C VAL A 37 -6.14 8.03 12.18
N ILE A 38 -5.09 8.83 12.02
CA ILE A 38 -4.56 9.76 13.01
C ILE A 38 -4.54 11.18 12.43
N ARG A 39 -4.93 12.18 13.22
CA ARG A 39 -4.74 13.59 12.88
C ARG A 39 -3.31 13.98 13.23
N ALA A 40 -2.50 14.29 12.22
CA ALA A 40 -1.07 14.54 12.37
C ALA A 40 -0.74 15.64 13.39
N GLU A 41 -1.50 16.75 13.39
CA GLU A 41 -1.27 17.90 14.30
C GLU A 41 -1.38 17.55 15.79
N THR A 42 -2.20 16.56 16.13
CA THR A 42 -2.59 16.30 17.53
C THR A 42 -2.21 14.90 18.01
N GLY A 43 -1.83 14.01 17.09
CA GLY A 43 -1.65 12.58 17.36
C GLY A 43 -2.95 11.85 17.76
N ARG A 44 -4.11 12.51 17.67
CA ARG A 44 -5.40 11.93 18.08
C ARG A 44 -6.02 11.09 16.96
N PRO A 45 -6.77 10.03 17.30
CA PRO A 45 -7.53 9.26 16.33
C PRO A 45 -8.61 10.12 15.63
N VAL A 46 -8.85 9.82 14.36
CA VAL A 46 -9.90 10.47 13.56
C VAL A 46 -11.12 9.55 13.49
N GLN A 47 -12.22 9.97 14.10
CA GLN A 47 -13.51 9.28 13.99
C GLN A 47 -14.26 9.69 12.72
N GLY A 48 -14.97 8.74 12.09
CA GLY A 48 -15.85 9.02 10.96
C GLY A 48 -15.14 9.23 9.63
N ALA A 49 -13.84 8.98 9.54
CA ALA A 49 -13.11 8.99 8.29
C ALA A 49 -13.56 7.81 7.42
N ARG A 50 -13.85 8.10 6.15
CA ARG A 50 -14.16 7.08 5.14
C ARG A 50 -12.86 6.58 4.54
N VAL A 51 -12.55 5.31 4.78
CA VAL A 51 -11.35 4.61 4.30
C VAL A 51 -11.72 3.63 3.18
N ARG A 52 -10.96 3.60 2.09
CA ARG A 52 -11.22 2.73 0.93
C ARG A 52 -9.93 2.32 0.22
N PHE A 53 -10.00 1.25 -0.57
CA PHE A 53 -8.95 0.93 -1.53
C PHE A 53 -9.03 1.85 -2.76
N VAL A 54 -7.90 2.37 -3.21
CA VAL A 54 -7.79 3.21 -4.40
C VAL A 54 -8.05 2.36 -5.66
N GLY A 55 -8.89 2.86 -6.57
CA GLY A 55 -9.23 2.16 -7.82
C GLY A 55 -10.08 0.89 -7.64
N ARG A 56 -10.71 0.71 -6.47
CA ARG A 56 -11.53 -0.46 -6.12
C ARG A 56 -12.91 -0.04 -5.59
N ASP A 57 -13.62 0.79 -6.35
CA ASP A 57 -14.91 1.37 -5.90
C ASP A 57 -16.03 0.34 -5.69
N ALA A 58 -15.85 -0.89 -6.20
CA ALA A 58 -16.76 -2.00 -5.94
C ALA A 58 -16.63 -2.58 -4.52
N LEU A 59 -15.53 -2.33 -3.81
CA LEU A 59 -15.36 -2.75 -2.43
C LEU A 59 -15.94 -1.71 -1.47
N PRO A 60 -16.72 -2.13 -0.46
CA PRO A 60 -17.34 -1.20 0.47
C PRO A 60 -16.25 -0.45 1.28
N PRO A 61 -16.39 0.87 1.45
CA PRO A 61 -15.49 1.62 2.31
C PRO A 61 -15.75 1.27 3.79
N ALA A 62 -14.74 1.45 4.63
CA ALA A 62 -14.88 1.44 6.08
C ALA A 62 -15.09 2.86 6.61
N ILE A 63 -15.74 2.97 7.76
CA ILE A 63 -15.83 4.21 8.54
C ILE A 63 -15.06 3.99 9.84
N THR A 64 -14.14 4.90 10.17
CA THR A 64 -13.34 4.77 11.38
C THR A 64 -14.18 4.92 12.64
N ALA A 65 -13.90 4.06 13.63
CA ALA A 65 -14.52 4.13 14.95
C ALA A 65 -13.94 5.30 15.79
N ALA A 66 -14.42 5.45 17.02
CA ALA A 66 -13.98 6.53 17.92
C ALA A 66 -12.49 6.48 18.27
N ASP A 67 -11.89 5.29 18.23
CA ASP A 67 -10.46 5.04 18.40
C ASP A 67 -9.67 5.19 17.09
N GLY A 68 -10.32 5.63 16.01
CA GLY A 68 -9.71 5.84 14.69
C GLY A 68 -9.44 4.54 13.92
N ARG A 69 -9.80 3.37 14.48
CA ARG A 69 -9.53 2.09 13.81
C ARG A 69 -10.51 1.82 12.67
N PHE A 70 -10.03 1.08 11.67
CA PHE A 70 -10.83 0.61 10.54
C PHE A 70 -10.47 -0.83 10.16
N THR A 71 -11.34 -1.46 9.37
CA THR A 71 -11.08 -2.74 8.71
C THR A 71 -11.69 -2.73 7.32
N LEU A 72 -10.89 -3.04 6.31
CA LEU A 72 -11.29 -3.20 4.92
C LEU A 72 -11.33 -4.69 4.58
N GLN A 73 -12.42 -5.11 3.94
CA GLN A 73 -12.54 -6.46 3.41
C GLN A 73 -11.79 -6.57 2.09
N GLY A 74 -10.92 -7.57 1.99
CA GLY A 74 -10.15 -7.84 0.79
C GLY A 74 -10.99 -8.43 -0.35
N GLN A 75 -10.35 -8.55 -1.51
CA GLN A 75 -10.94 -9.18 -2.68
C GLN A 75 -9.91 -10.07 -3.36
N THR A 76 -10.32 -11.30 -3.64
CA THR A 76 -9.56 -12.24 -4.46
C THR A 76 -10.42 -12.65 -5.64
N GLU A 77 -9.84 -12.62 -6.84
CA GLU A 77 -10.48 -13.08 -8.07
C GLU A 77 -9.84 -14.39 -8.53
N ARG A 78 -10.67 -15.34 -8.99
CA ARG A 78 -10.15 -16.56 -9.62
C ARG A 78 -9.93 -16.29 -11.10
N ARG A 79 -8.67 -16.24 -11.51
CA ARG A 79 -8.29 -16.10 -12.91
C ARG A 79 -7.84 -17.43 -13.51
N VAL A 80 -8.31 -17.69 -14.73
CA VAL A 80 -7.80 -18.78 -15.56
C VAL A 80 -6.51 -18.29 -16.19
N ILE A 81 -5.38 -18.92 -15.87
CA ILE A 81 -4.09 -18.59 -16.47
C ILE A 81 -3.73 -19.76 -17.37
N LEU A 82 -3.39 -19.48 -18.63
CA LEU A 82 -2.70 -20.47 -19.46
C LEU A 82 -1.39 -20.78 -18.74
N ALA A 83 -1.07 -22.05 -18.49
CA ALA A 83 0.10 -22.46 -17.73
C ALA A 83 1.42 -22.02 -18.39
N TYR A 84 1.78 -20.75 -18.20
CA TYR A 84 3.11 -20.22 -18.43
C TYR A 84 3.89 -20.38 -17.12
N PRO A 85 5.14 -20.84 -17.13
CA PRO A 85 5.86 -21.27 -15.92
C PRO A 85 6.22 -20.14 -14.94
N ILE A 86 5.67 -18.93 -15.10
CA ILE A 86 5.92 -17.78 -14.23
C ILE A 86 4.81 -17.72 -13.17
N GLY A 87 4.76 -18.75 -12.31
CA GLY A 87 3.91 -18.78 -11.13
C GLY A 87 4.79 -18.72 -9.88
N GLY A 88 4.83 -17.58 -9.19
CA GLY A 88 5.62 -17.41 -7.95
C GLY A 88 4.86 -16.70 -6.84
N VAL A 89 5.38 -16.80 -5.62
CA VAL A 89 5.00 -15.96 -4.48
C VAL A 89 5.73 -14.63 -4.65
N TYR A 90 5.00 -13.52 -4.63
CA TYR A 90 5.59 -12.18 -4.75
C TYR A 90 4.86 -11.21 -3.82
N ARG A 91 5.58 -10.17 -3.41
CA ARG A 91 4.98 -9.06 -2.67
C ARG A 91 4.27 -8.14 -3.65
N ASP A 92 3.08 -7.73 -3.30
CA ASP A 92 2.25 -6.80 -4.05
C ASP A 92 1.55 -5.84 -3.08
N THR A 93 0.88 -4.81 -3.61
CA THR A 93 0.34 -3.72 -2.79
C THR A 93 -0.94 -3.16 -3.38
N THR A 94 -1.79 -2.65 -2.53
CA THR A 94 -2.95 -1.83 -2.91
C THR A 94 -2.94 -0.51 -2.15
N GLY A 95 -3.16 0.61 -2.85
CA GLY A 95 -3.29 1.92 -2.21
C GLY A 95 -4.55 2.02 -1.36
N VAL A 96 -4.46 2.72 -0.24
CA VAL A 96 -5.56 3.00 0.69
C VAL A 96 -5.69 4.50 0.84
N MET A 97 -6.92 5.00 0.80
CA MET A 97 -7.22 6.43 0.96
C MET A 97 -8.23 6.64 2.08
N ALA A 98 -7.99 7.63 2.94
CA ALA A 98 -8.91 8.11 3.95
C ALA A 98 -9.39 9.54 3.62
N SER A 99 -10.67 9.80 3.84
CA SER A 99 -11.30 11.12 3.63
C SER A 99 -12.24 11.45 4.78
N VAL A 100 -12.22 12.71 5.24
CA VAL A 100 -13.15 13.21 6.25
C VAL A 100 -13.32 14.72 6.07
N PRO A 101 -14.52 15.29 6.26
CA PRO A 101 -14.71 16.73 6.17
C PRO A 101 -13.75 17.51 7.10
N GLY A 102 -13.11 18.54 6.56
CA GLY A 102 -12.19 19.41 7.30
C GLY A 102 -10.73 18.94 7.37
N LEU A 103 -10.39 17.83 6.71
CA LEU A 103 -9.00 17.38 6.51
C LEU A 103 -8.75 17.13 5.02
N ALA A 104 -7.48 17.19 4.61
CA ALA A 104 -7.07 16.73 3.29
C ALA A 104 -7.25 15.20 3.17
N ASP A 105 -7.48 14.72 1.94
CA ASP A 105 -7.42 13.29 1.66
C ASP A 105 -6.02 12.76 2.00
N ALA A 106 -5.99 11.58 2.63
CA ALA A 106 -4.75 10.97 3.10
C ALA A 106 -4.56 9.59 2.49
N TYR A 107 -3.30 9.22 2.26
CA TYR A 107 -2.93 8.02 1.52
C TYR A 107 -2.02 7.11 2.35
N ALA A 108 -2.09 5.81 2.07
CA ALA A 108 -1.25 4.77 2.65
C ALA A 108 -1.20 3.53 1.72
N SER A 109 -0.39 2.54 2.07
CA SER A 109 -0.23 1.31 1.31
C SER A 109 -0.63 0.08 2.13
N ALA A 110 -1.39 -0.83 1.51
CA ALA A 110 -1.67 -2.16 2.04
C ALA A 110 -0.80 -3.19 1.31
N ASP A 111 0.30 -3.59 1.92
CA ASP A 111 1.24 -4.55 1.36
C ASP A 111 0.83 -5.99 1.70
N PHE A 112 0.95 -6.91 0.74
CA PHE A 112 0.57 -8.30 0.93
C PHE A 112 1.42 -9.25 0.09
N VAL A 113 1.37 -10.53 0.42
CA VAL A 113 2.02 -11.58 -0.36
C VAL A 113 0.99 -12.27 -1.25
N SER A 114 1.15 -12.11 -2.56
CA SER A 114 0.33 -12.78 -3.56
C SER A 114 0.63 -14.28 -3.55
N ALA A 115 -0.44 -15.10 -3.50
CA ALA A 115 -0.48 -16.57 -3.39
C ALA A 115 -0.52 -17.19 -1.98
N GLY A 116 -0.55 -16.39 -0.91
CA GLY A 116 -0.99 -16.86 0.42
C GLY A 116 -2.52 -16.77 0.54
N ARG A 117 -3.18 -17.77 1.15
CA ARG A 117 -4.62 -17.69 1.48
C ARG A 117 -4.79 -17.57 3.00
N PRO A 118 -5.68 -16.69 3.51
CA PRO A 118 -6.15 -15.44 2.92
C PRO A 118 -5.01 -14.42 2.83
N ALA A 119 -5.06 -13.50 1.85
CA ALA A 119 -4.08 -12.43 1.79
C ALA A 119 -4.51 -11.31 2.72
N SER A 120 -3.94 -11.29 3.90
CA SER A 120 -4.00 -10.17 4.82
C SER A 120 -2.85 -9.21 4.53
N ALA A 121 -3.07 -7.93 4.84
CA ALA A 121 -2.01 -6.94 4.84
C ALA A 121 -0.91 -7.39 5.81
N MET A 122 0.35 -7.17 5.42
CA MET A 122 1.53 -7.56 6.19
C MET A 122 1.69 -6.74 7.46
N HIS A 123 1.14 -5.52 7.47
CA HIS A 123 1.27 -4.53 8.53
C HIS A 123 -0.09 -3.89 8.84
N ASP A 124 -0.29 -3.46 10.09
CA ASP A 124 -1.40 -2.57 10.46
C ASP A 124 -1.16 -1.20 9.81
N ILE A 125 -2.15 -0.66 9.10
CA ILE A 125 -1.97 0.50 8.21
C ILE A 125 -2.19 1.81 8.98
N PRO A 126 -1.13 2.61 9.23
CA PRO A 126 -1.30 3.97 9.76
C PRO A 126 -1.61 4.95 8.62
N ILE A 127 -2.68 5.74 8.78
CA ILE A 127 -3.02 6.82 7.85
C ILE A 127 -2.97 8.14 8.62
N LEU A 128 -2.05 9.04 8.26
CA LEU A 128 -1.96 10.36 8.86
C LEU A 128 -2.70 11.37 8.01
N MET A 129 -3.68 12.05 8.60
CA MET A 129 -4.43 13.12 7.96
C MET A 129 -3.92 14.49 8.39
N PHE A 130 -3.74 15.37 7.40
CA PHE A 130 -3.31 16.75 7.57
C PHE A 130 -4.49 17.72 7.34
N PRO A 131 -4.44 18.94 7.91
CA PRO A 131 -5.38 20.00 7.56
C PRO A 131 -5.46 20.21 6.06
N ALA A 132 -6.65 20.58 5.56
CA ALA A 132 -6.84 20.88 4.14
C ALA A 132 -6.01 22.09 3.68
N ASP A 133 -5.64 22.97 4.61
CA ASP A 133 -4.82 24.16 4.43
C ASP A 133 -3.39 23.99 4.98
N ALA A 134 -2.93 22.75 5.17
CA ALA A 134 -1.57 22.48 5.61
C ALA A 134 -0.56 23.14 4.65
N PRO A 135 0.39 23.94 5.14
CA PRO A 135 1.33 24.64 4.29
C PRO A 135 2.25 23.65 3.56
N ASP A 136 2.76 24.09 2.42
CA ASP A 136 3.81 23.38 1.71
C ASP A 136 5.03 23.19 2.61
N THR A 137 5.65 22.01 2.49
CA THR A 137 6.85 21.67 3.26
C THR A 137 8.12 22.05 2.50
N PRO A 138 9.30 22.08 3.13
CA PRO A 138 10.55 22.28 2.40
C PRO A 138 10.76 21.26 1.27
N LEU A 139 10.27 20.02 1.43
CA LEU A 139 10.29 19.01 0.36
C LEU A 139 9.41 19.40 -0.83
N HIS A 140 8.27 20.06 -0.62
CA HIS A 140 7.43 20.54 -1.72
C HIS A 140 8.19 21.54 -2.58
N THR A 141 8.92 22.47 -1.96
CA THR A 141 9.75 23.44 -2.68
C THR A 141 10.83 22.77 -3.52
N LEU A 142 11.53 21.76 -2.96
CA LEU A 142 12.61 21.06 -3.66
C LEU A 142 12.10 20.14 -4.78
N MET A 143 10.84 19.70 -4.71
CA MET A 143 10.25 18.74 -5.64
C MET A 143 9.12 19.34 -6.50
N ALA A 144 8.99 20.67 -6.53
CA ALA A 144 7.89 21.38 -7.18
C ALA A 144 7.77 21.10 -8.69
N ASP A 145 8.84 20.62 -9.33
CA ASP A 145 8.90 20.34 -10.77
C ASP A 145 8.71 18.85 -11.11
N CYS A 146 8.67 17.97 -10.12
CA CYS A 146 8.58 16.52 -10.30
C CYS A 146 7.43 15.84 -9.54
N VAL A 147 6.73 16.58 -8.67
CA VAL A 147 5.52 16.13 -7.95
C VAL A 147 4.28 16.63 -8.67
N GLY A 148 3.30 15.75 -8.87
CA GLY A 148 2.06 16.09 -9.59
C GLY A 148 0.78 15.51 -8.99
N GLU A 149 0.86 14.44 -8.19
CA GLU A 149 -0.33 13.76 -7.68
C GLU A 149 -0.60 14.05 -6.20
N ALA A 150 -1.86 13.92 -5.78
CA ALA A 150 -2.28 14.17 -4.39
C ALA A 150 -1.62 13.22 -3.38
N GLU A 151 -1.41 11.96 -3.76
CA GLU A 151 -0.69 10.97 -2.95
C GLU A 151 0.79 11.37 -2.78
N GLU A 152 1.43 11.88 -3.84
CA GLU A 152 2.81 12.35 -3.78
C GLU A 152 2.96 13.55 -2.84
N SER A 153 2.07 14.54 -2.94
CA SER A 153 2.05 15.70 -2.04
C SER A 153 1.78 15.29 -0.59
N HIS A 154 0.81 14.40 -0.34
CA HIS A 154 0.55 13.85 0.98
C HIS A 154 1.78 13.14 1.58
N ALA A 155 2.51 12.37 0.78
CA ALA A 155 3.73 11.71 1.21
C ALA A 155 4.85 12.70 1.58
N LEU A 156 4.91 13.90 0.97
CA LEU A 156 5.85 14.95 1.38
C LEU A 156 5.48 15.59 2.73
N HIS A 157 4.18 15.82 2.99
CA HIS A 157 3.71 16.21 4.32
C HIS A 157 4.03 15.13 5.35
N LEU A 158 3.80 13.86 5.01
CA LEU A 158 4.10 12.72 5.85
C LEU A 158 5.59 12.64 6.21
N ALA A 159 6.49 12.68 5.21
CA ALA A 159 7.94 12.65 5.43
C ALA A 159 8.39 13.81 6.36
N THR A 160 7.86 15.01 6.13
CA THR A 160 8.17 16.17 6.97
C THR A 160 7.65 15.97 8.39
N HIS A 161 6.44 15.47 8.57
CA HIS A 161 5.86 15.22 9.89
C HIS A 161 6.67 14.18 10.67
N VAL A 162 7.00 13.04 10.06
CA VAL A 162 7.74 11.98 10.77
C VAL A 162 9.13 12.43 11.21
N SER A 163 9.78 13.34 10.46
CA SER A 163 11.07 13.92 10.86
C SER A 163 11.04 14.73 12.15
N THR A 164 9.85 15.16 12.58
CA THR A 164 9.67 15.93 13.82
C THR A 164 9.40 15.07 15.05
N LEU A 165 9.20 13.75 14.86
CA LEU A 165 8.94 12.83 15.96
C LEU A 165 10.23 12.47 16.68
N ASP A 166 10.14 12.28 18.00
CA ASP A 166 11.25 11.76 18.81
C ASP A 166 11.28 10.22 18.71
N PRO A 167 12.32 9.61 18.11
CA PRO A 167 12.42 8.15 18.03
C PRO A 167 12.65 7.50 19.40
N GLY A 168 13.13 8.22 20.41
CA GLY A 168 13.30 7.72 21.78
C GLY A 168 11.99 7.67 22.57
N THR A 169 10.99 8.45 22.14
CA THR A 169 9.67 8.55 22.78
C THR A 169 8.58 8.60 21.70
N PRO A 170 8.39 7.52 20.91
CA PRO A 170 7.43 7.54 19.82
C PRO A 170 6.00 7.70 20.38
N PRO A 171 5.11 8.40 19.66
CA PRO A 171 3.70 8.47 20.03
C PRO A 171 3.06 7.09 20.12
N ASP A 172 2.06 6.90 20.99
CA ASP A 172 1.37 5.61 21.20
C ASP A 172 0.84 4.95 19.92
N TRP A 173 0.50 5.75 18.92
CA TRP A 173 0.02 5.24 17.64
C TRP A 173 1.15 4.72 16.74
N LEU A 174 2.41 5.11 16.94
CA LEU A 174 3.55 4.75 16.10
C LEU A 174 4.29 3.54 16.66
N THR A 175 3.71 2.36 16.45
CA THR A 175 4.37 1.08 16.78
C THR A 175 5.48 0.77 15.77
N PRO A 176 6.44 -0.14 16.09
CA PRO A 176 7.45 -0.61 15.13
C PRO A 176 6.85 -1.12 13.80
N ASP A 177 5.74 -1.84 13.87
CA ASP A 177 5.02 -2.35 12.70
C ASP A 177 4.47 -1.20 11.82
N ARG A 178 3.85 -0.19 12.44
CA ARG A 178 3.34 0.99 11.73
C ARG A 178 4.46 1.88 11.19
N ALA A 179 5.57 2.00 11.91
CA ALA A 179 6.75 2.72 11.42
C ALA A 179 7.30 2.08 10.13
N ARG A 180 7.32 0.74 10.08
CA ARG A 180 7.68 -0.01 8.87
C ARG A 180 6.68 0.24 7.74
N ALA A 181 5.37 0.17 8.01
CA ALA A 181 4.34 0.44 7.01
C ALA A 181 4.43 1.87 6.42
N LEU A 182 4.71 2.88 7.25
CA LEU A 182 4.92 4.25 6.79
C LEU A 182 6.16 4.37 5.90
N LEU A 183 7.28 3.76 6.30
CA LEU A 183 8.51 3.81 5.51
C LEU A 183 8.34 3.13 4.15
N GLU A 184 7.65 1.99 4.11
CA GLU A 184 7.37 1.27 2.87
C GLU A 184 6.41 2.03 1.96
N HIS A 185 5.42 2.72 2.53
CA HIS A 185 4.56 3.64 1.77
C HIS A 185 5.38 4.79 1.18
N LEU A 186 6.19 5.49 2.00
CA LEU A 186 7.01 6.62 1.55
C LEU A 186 7.97 6.22 0.43
N ASN A 187 8.71 5.11 0.58
CA ASN A 187 9.69 4.65 -0.42
C ASN A 187 9.06 4.19 -1.74
N ARG A 188 7.77 3.85 -1.71
CA ARG A 188 7.01 3.47 -2.90
C ARG A 188 6.47 4.69 -3.62
N THR A 189 5.95 5.66 -2.88
CA THR A 189 5.42 6.90 -3.44
C THR A 189 6.55 7.78 -3.98
N HIS A 190 7.69 7.81 -3.29
CA HIS A 190 8.89 8.55 -3.67
C HIS A 190 10.10 7.62 -3.81
N PRO A 191 10.17 6.77 -4.85
CA PRO A 191 11.35 5.95 -5.10
C PRO A 191 12.54 6.83 -5.51
N PHE A 192 13.77 6.37 -5.29
CA PHE A 192 14.99 7.13 -5.62
C PHE A 192 15.01 7.68 -7.06
N SER A 193 14.52 6.90 -8.03
CA SER A 193 14.42 7.31 -9.44
C SER A 193 13.52 8.53 -9.66
N ARG A 194 12.55 8.78 -8.78
CA ARG A 194 11.68 9.96 -8.84
C ARG A 194 12.47 11.23 -8.56
N PHE A 195 13.33 11.22 -7.54
CA PHE A 195 14.18 12.36 -7.20
C PHE A 195 15.13 12.75 -8.33
N GLN A 196 15.63 11.77 -9.10
CA GLN A 196 16.51 12.03 -10.24
C GLN A 196 15.86 12.85 -11.36
N THR A 197 14.52 12.93 -11.37
CA THR A 197 13.77 13.74 -12.34
C THR A 197 13.56 15.19 -11.89
N CYS A 198 13.83 15.50 -10.62
CA CYS A 198 13.69 16.84 -10.06
C CYS A 198 14.94 17.67 -10.34
N ARG A 199 14.79 18.98 -10.52
CA ARG A 199 15.92 19.91 -10.69
C ARG A 199 16.85 19.92 -9.48
N GLU A 200 16.29 19.87 -8.27
CA GLU A 200 17.04 19.86 -7.01
C GLU A 200 17.20 18.43 -6.45
N ALA A 201 17.46 17.44 -7.33
CA ALA A 201 17.48 16.01 -7.00
C ALA A 201 18.28 15.64 -5.74
N SER A 202 19.51 16.13 -5.63
CA SER A 202 20.42 15.77 -4.53
C SER A 202 19.95 16.33 -3.19
N GLU A 203 19.46 17.57 -3.17
CA GLU A 203 18.97 18.22 -1.95
C GLU A 203 17.64 17.59 -1.50
N ALA A 204 16.74 17.34 -2.45
CA ALA A 204 15.46 16.67 -2.20
C ALA A 204 15.67 15.27 -1.59
N TYR A 205 16.55 14.46 -2.19
CA TYR A 205 16.84 13.12 -1.67
C TYR A 205 17.54 13.15 -0.31
N ALA A 206 18.50 14.05 -0.10
CA ALA A 206 19.18 14.17 1.19
C ALA A 206 18.21 14.56 2.31
N LEU A 207 17.32 15.54 2.05
CA LEU A 207 16.29 15.95 3.00
C LEU A 207 15.30 14.81 3.26
N TYR A 208 14.82 14.13 2.22
CA TYR A 208 13.90 13.00 2.35
C TYR A 208 14.52 11.84 3.15
N SER A 209 15.75 11.45 2.83
CA SER A 209 16.47 10.37 3.53
C SER A 209 16.69 10.69 5.00
N SER A 210 17.03 11.94 5.32
CA SER A 210 17.15 12.40 6.71
C SER A 210 15.79 12.41 7.42
N ALA A 211 14.73 12.77 6.72
CA ALA A 211 13.39 12.86 7.28
C ALA A 211 12.85 11.47 7.67
N THR A 212 13.15 10.44 6.89
CA THR A 212 12.66 9.08 7.12
C THR A 212 13.49 8.26 8.10
N THR A 213 14.71 8.70 8.47
CA THR A 213 15.57 7.97 9.42
C THR A 213 14.88 7.77 10.78
N VAL A 214 13.99 8.68 11.20
CA VAL A 214 13.21 8.53 12.45
C VAL A 214 12.41 7.23 12.45
N LEU A 215 11.79 6.86 11.33
CA LEU A 215 11.02 5.61 11.23
C LEU A 215 11.95 4.38 11.33
N GLU A 216 13.14 4.45 10.75
CA GLU A 216 14.17 3.41 10.84
C GLU A 216 14.62 3.18 12.28
N MET A 217 14.83 4.25 13.04
CA MET A 217 15.20 4.15 14.45
C MET A 217 14.08 3.52 15.28
N VAL A 218 12.82 3.90 15.04
CA VAL A 218 11.66 3.36 15.79
C VAL A 218 11.52 1.85 15.61
N PHE A 219 11.67 1.32 14.40
CA PHE A 219 11.55 -0.15 14.22
C PHE A 219 12.85 -0.92 14.50
N ALA A 220 14.03 -0.28 14.44
CA ALA A 220 15.29 -0.92 14.80
C ALA A 220 15.39 -1.19 16.31
N ALA A 221 14.74 -0.37 17.14
CA ALA A 221 14.68 -0.55 18.59
C ALA A 221 13.96 -1.84 19.04
N ASP A 222 13.18 -2.48 18.16
CA ASP A 222 12.45 -3.73 18.42
C ASP A 222 13.27 -4.99 18.06
N GLY A 223 14.51 -4.82 17.56
CA GLY A 223 15.36 -5.87 17.01
C GLY A 223 16.78 -5.97 17.59
N GLY A 224 16.97 -5.58 18.86
CA GLY A 224 18.23 -5.72 19.61
C GLY A 224 18.14 -6.74 20.74
#